data_AF-A0AAW5JBV2-F1
#
_entry.id   AF-A0AAW5JBV2-F1
#
_cell.length_a   1.000
_cell.length_b   1.000
_cell.length_c   1.000
_cell.angle_alpha   90.00
_cell.angle_beta   90.00
_cell.angle_gamma   90.00
#
_symmetry.space_group_name_H-M   'P 1'
#
loop_
_entity.id
_entity.type
_entity.pdbx_description
1 polymer ?
#
loop_
_entity_poly.entity_id
_entity_poly.type
_entity_poly.pdbx_seq_one_letter_code
_entity_poly.pdbx_strand_id
1 'polypeptide(L)' 'MHQAWQRRPVGYGVCLDFPQSRAVKRWSAEAKDRVRKQKMAKRIEKAAPLFADELIARELEQRPDYFKGE' A
#
# COMPACT_ATOMS: atom_id res chain seq x y z
N MET A 1 29.23 1.93 -10.16
CA MET A 1 28.50 0.63 -10.09
C MET A 1 29.38 -0.56 -10.48
N HIS A 2 30.00 -0.56 -11.66
CA HIS A 2 30.76 -1.72 -12.16
C HIS A 2 31.87 -2.21 -11.19
N GLN A 3 32.68 -1.31 -10.65
CA GLN A 3 33.69 -1.65 -9.63
C GLN A 3 33.10 -2.19 -8.33
N ALA A 4 31.97 -1.64 -7.86
CA ALA A 4 31.31 -2.13 -6.64
C ALA A 4 30.73 -3.53 -6.82
N TRP A 5 30.23 -3.84 -8.03
CA TRP A 5 29.76 -5.18 -8.38
C TRP A 5 30.89 -6.21 -8.42
N GLN A 6 32.06 -5.83 -8.93
CA GLN A 6 33.25 -6.68 -9.01
C GLN A 6 33.89 -6.94 -7.64
N ARG A 7 33.80 -5.98 -6.71
CA ARG A 7 34.41 -6.07 -5.37
C ARG A 7 33.50 -6.70 -4.31
N ARG A 8 32.27 -7.10 -4.67
CA ARG A 8 31.33 -7.65 -3.69
C ARG A 8 31.75 -9.07 -3.24
N PRO A 9 31.51 -9.46 -1.99
CA PRO A 9 31.68 -10.83 -1.54
C PRO A 9 30.70 -11.79 -2.25
N VAL A 10 31.11 -13.04 -2.42
CA VAL A 10 30.26 -14.09 -3.01
C VAL A 10 29.01 -14.30 -2.14
N GLY A 11 27.84 -14.33 -2.76
CA GLY A 11 26.54 -14.49 -2.08
C GLY A 11 25.83 -13.18 -1.72
N TYR A 12 26.45 -12.02 -1.93
CA TYR A 12 25.84 -10.72 -1.64
C TYR A 12 25.34 -10.02 -2.91
N GLY A 13 24.25 -9.28 -2.80
CA GLY A 13 23.75 -8.36 -3.82
C GLY A 13 24.20 -6.92 -3.53
N VAL A 14 24.45 -6.13 -4.57
CA VAL A 14 24.71 -4.69 -4.44
C VAL A 14 23.49 -3.95 -5.01
N CYS A 15 22.73 -3.28 -4.12
CA CYS A 15 21.67 -2.37 -4.51
C CYS A 15 22.18 -0.93 -4.44
N LEU A 16 21.87 -0.15 -5.47
CA LEU A 16 22.08 1.29 -5.50
C LEU A 16 20.70 1.94 -5.50
N ASP A 17 20.33 2.51 -4.36
CA ASP A 17 19.14 3.35 -4.26
C ASP A 17 19.53 4.81 -4.49
N PHE A 18 18.78 5.48 -5.35
CA PHE A 18 18.90 6.92 -5.58
C PHE A 18 17.78 7.60 -4.79
N PRO A 19 18.05 8.09 -3.56
CA PRO A 19 17.03 8.80 -2.82
C PRO A 19 16.61 10.03 -3.62
N GLN A 20 15.32 10.12 -3.90
CA GLN A 20 14.73 11.27 -4.56
C GLN A 20 14.98 12.51 -3.67
N SER A 21 15.46 13.61 -4.25
CA SER A 21 15.67 14.88 -3.53
C SER A 21 14.36 15.51 -3.03
N ARG A 22 13.22 15.05 -3.54
CA ARG A 22 11.91 15.55 -3.17
C ARG A 22 11.46 14.96 -1.83
N ALA A 23 10.99 15.84 -0.95
CA ALA A 23 10.36 15.43 0.30
C ALA A 23 9.25 14.40 0.06
N VAL A 24 9.23 13.35 0.89
CA VAL A 24 8.21 12.30 0.85
C VAL A 24 6.83 12.94 1.02
N LYS A 25 5.99 12.85 -0.03
CA LYS A 25 4.58 13.26 0.07
C LYS A 25 3.84 12.26 0.95
N ARG A 26 3.73 12.58 2.24
CA ARG A 26 2.90 11.82 3.18
C ARG A 26 1.43 12.08 2.86
N TRP A 27 0.65 11.01 2.81
CA TRP A 27 -0.80 11.15 2.71
C TRP A 27 -1.37 11.70 4.00
N SER A 28 -2.33 12.61 3.87
CA SER A 28 -3.19 13.00 5.00
C SER A 28 -3.96 11.79 5.50
N ALA A 29 -4.40 11.82 6.76
CA ALA A 29 -5.23 10.79 7.36
C ALA A 29 -6.49 10.51 6.51
N GLU A 30 -7.15 11.57 6.03
CA GLU A 30 -8.33 11.48 5.15
C GLU A 30 -8.01 10.83 3.80
N ALA A 31 -6.85 11.15 3.21
CA ALA A 31 -6.43 10.53 1.96
C ALA A 31 -6.14 9.04 2.14
N LYS A 32 -5.54 8.65 3.28
CA LYS A 32 -5.33 7.23 3.64
C LYS A 32 -6.66 6.51 3.82
N ASP A 33 -7.60 7.07 4.57
CA ASP A 33 -8.92 6.50 4.78
C ASP A 33 -9.62 6.25 3.44
N ARG A 34 -9.73 7.29 2.61
CA ARG A 34 -10.37 7.19 1.28
C ARG A 34 -9.78 6.09 0.42
N VAL A 35 -8.44 5.98 0.37
CA VAL A 35 -7.81 4.94 -0.43
C VAL A 35 -7.99 3.56 0.20
N ARG A 36 -7.92 3.41 1.52
CA ARG A 36 -8.16 2.12 2.19
C ARG A 36 -9.56 1.60 1.86
N LYS A 37 -10.57 2.47 1.94
CA LYS A 37 -11.96 2.17 1.54
C LYS A 37 -12.05 1.75 0.07
N GLN A 38 -11.46 2.52 -0.86
CA GLN A 38 -11.48 2.19 -2.29
C GLN A 38 -10.76 0.87 -2.61
N LYS A 39 -9.61 0.59 -1.98
CA LYS A 39 -8.88 -0.66 -2.19
C LYS A 39 -9.63 -1.86 -1.61
N MET A 40 -10.31 -1.69 -0.49
CA MET A 40 -11.20 -2.72 0.05
C MET A 40 -12.35 -2.99 -0.91
N ALA A 41 -13.09 -1.95 -1.33
CA ALA A 41 -14.21 -2.10 -2.26
C ALA A 41 -13.80 -2.84 -3.54
N LYS A 42 -12.70 -2.43 -4.18
CA LYS A 42 -12.17 -3.12 -5.38
C LYS A 42 -11.81 -4.59 -5.14
N ARG A 43 -11.31 -4.94 -3.96
CA ARG A 43 -10.99 -6.34 -3.63
C ARG A 43 -12.27 -7.16 -3.46
N ILE A 44 -13.28 -6.58 -2.83
CA ILE A 44 -14.58 -7.23 -2.61
C ILE A 44 -15.33 -7.38 -3.94
N GLU A 45 -15.42 -6.32 -4.76
CA GLU A 45 -15.99 -6.37 -6.12
C GLU A 45 -15.35 -7.47 -6.97
N LYS A 46 -14.03 -7.64 -6.87
CA LYS A 46 -13.32 -8.69 -7.61
C LYS A 46 -13.61 -10.09 -7.07
N ALA A 47 -13.75 -10.25 -5.76
CA ALA A 47 -13.90 -11.56 -5.12
C ALA A 47 -15.35 -12.06 -5.09
N ALA A 48 -16.31 -11.15 -4.88
CA ALA A 48 -17.73 -11.45 -4.69
C ALA A 48 -18.59 -10.33 -5.28
N PRO A 49 -18.67 -10.22 -6.62
CA PRO A 49 -19.36 -9.10 -7.29
C PRO A 49 -20.85 -9.05 -6.96
N LEU A 50 -21.51 -10.19 -6.75
CA LEU A 50 -22.95 -10.26 -6.50
C LEU A 50 -23.35 -9.71 -5.12
N PHE A 51 -22.44 -9.75 -4.14
CA PHE A 51 -22.70 -9.29 -2.77
C PHE A 51 -21.78 -8.14 -2.37
N ALA A 52 -21.20 -7.44 -3.36
CA ALA A 52 -20.14 -6.49 -3.10
C ALA A 52 -20.60 -5.36 -2.17
N ASP A 53 -21.78 -4.80 -2.42
CA ASP A 53 -22.32 -3.69 -1.64
C ASP A 53 -22.61 -4.07 -0.19
N GLU A 54 -23.21 -5.23 0.03
CA GLU A 54 -23.53 -5.76 1.38
C GLU A 54 -22.25 -6.07 2.17
N LEU A 55 -21.26 -6.67 1.52
CA LEU A 55 -19.98 -7.01 2.16
C LEU A 55 -19.15 -5.76 2.46
N ILE A 56 -19.20 -4.74 1.59
CA ILE A 56 -18.55 -3.45 1.83
C ILE A 56 -19.19 -2.76 3.04
N ALA A 57 -20.52 -2.67 3.10
CA ALA A 57 -21.23 -2.05 4.21
C ALA A 57 -20.90 -2.76 5.54
N ARG A 58 -20.95 -4.09 5.53
CA ARG A 58 -20.68 -4.92 6.70
C ARG A 58 -19.23 -4.81 7.19
N GLU A 59 -18.25 -4.72 6.30
CA GLU A 59 -16.82 -4.57 6.68
C GLU A 59 -16.53 -3.18 7.26
N LEU A 60 -17.18 -2.14 6.73
CA LEU A 60 -17.08 -0.77 7.26
C LEU A 60 -17.66 -0.68 8.68
N GLU A 61 -18.75 -1.39 8.97
CA GLU A 61 -19.35 -1.45 10.30
C GLU A 61 -18.53 -2.29 11.29
N GLN A 62 -17.93 -3.39 10.83
CA GLN A 62 -17.15 -4.26 11.71
C GLN A 62 -15.80 -3.67 12.11
N ARG A 63 -15.17 -2.86 11.24
CA ARG A 63 -13.81 -2.36 11.45
C ARG A 63 -13.67 -0.86 11.19
N PRO A 64 -14.50 0.00 11.83
CA PRO A 64 -14.48 1.44 11.58
C PRO A 64 -13.11 2.06 11.89
N ASP A 65 -12.41 1.54 12.90
CA ASP A 65 -11.12 2.09 13.36
C ASP A 65 -9.95 1.77 12.42
N TYR A 66 -10.05 0.73 11.58
CA TYR A 66 -9.02 0.44 10.58
C TYR A 66 -9.04 1.45 9.41
N PHE A 67 -10.21 2.01 9.13
CA PHE A 67 -10.40 2.98 8.06
C PHE A 67 -10.16 4.41 8.54
N LYS A 68 -10.44 4.73 9.81
CA LYS A 68 -10.00 5.99 10.42
C LYS A 68 -8.47 6.09 10.30
N GLY A 69 -8.02 7.04 9.48
CA GLY A 69 -6.64 7.13 9.00
C GLY A 69 -5.62 7.63 10.02
N GLU A 70 -5.75 7.27 11.30
CA GLU A 70 -4.69 7.47 12.30
C GLU A 70 -3.39 6.71 11.92
#